data_AF-A0A0P4WQS7-F1
#
_entry.id   AF-A0A0P4WQS7-F1
#
_cell.length_a   1.000
_cell.length_b   1.000
_cell.length_c   1.000
_cell.angle_alpha   90.00
_cell.angle_beta   90.00
_cell.angle_gamma   90.00
#
_symmetry.space_group_name_H-M   'P 1'
#
loop_
_entity.id
_entity.type
_entity.pdbx_description
1 polymer ?
#
loop_
_entity_poly.entity_id
_entity_poly.type
_entity_poly.pdbx_seq_one_letter_code
_entity_poly.pdbx_strand_id
1 'polypeptide(L)'
;MNGSILLLLCLLLSTSRGEEEKDTLQTSRTSLTLKSQEMSCPEAADIMPCVCKHEEALSLECSGVADEAQLRQVFRAYFPTTAFYEFYMDGNKGVRVLEDGVFGSVSFQVLQVLNSALETVRDDALTPSLRTLTHINVADSPLAVFPFHRLQEFTLLGSMSLLNCDVHSLPPLSSASLKHLYLNANSISHLTPDVFSLLTAVQNIDLTENHLTDIETGKWSRCTHFRENLLR
;
A
#
# COMPACT_ATOMS: atom_id res chain seq x y z
N MET A 1 -35.57 32.60 -68.34
CA MET A 1 -36.20 33.63 -67.48
C MET A 1 -35.17 33.99 -66.42
N ASN A 2 -34.28 34.94 -66.71
CA ASN A 2 -34.39 36.36 -66.38
C ASN A 2 -34.42 36.56 -64.85
N GLY A 3 -33.47 37.25 -64.19
CA GLY A 3 -32.43 38.12 -64.72
C GLY A 3 -31.40 38.57 -63.68
N SER A 4 -30.39 39.24 -64.20
CA SER A 4 -29.30 39.97 -63.54
C SER A 4 -29.75 41.30 -62.91
N ILE A 5 -28.89 41.88 -62.05
CA ILE A 5 -28.55 43.31 -61.75
C ILE A 5 -28.09 43.32 -60.26
N LEU A 6 -26.84 43.53 -59.82
CA LEU A 6 -25.70 44.43 -60.10
C LEU A 6 -25.71 45.76 -59.29
N LEU A 7 -24.59 45.99 -58.56
CA LEU A 7 -24.03 47.23 -57.94
C LEU A 7 -24.69 47.74 -56.63
N LEU A 8 -23.96 48.19 -55.58
CA LEU A 8 -22.81 49.11 -55.57
C LEU A 8 -21.80 48.89 -54.42
N LEU A 9 -20.54 49.25 -54.73
CA LEU A 9 -19.37 49.45 -53.86
C LEU A 9 -19.52 50.66 -52.90
N CYS A 10 -18.82 50.64 -51.75
CA CYS A 10 -17.70 51.56 -51.48
C CYS A 10 -16.89 51.26 -50.20
N LEU A 11 -15.60 51.54 -50.31
CA LEU A 11 -14.45 51.34 -49.40
C LEU A 11 -14.46 52.22 -48.13
N LEU A 12 -13.68 51.81 -47.11
CA LEU A 12 -12.52 52.51 -46.48
C LEU A 12 -12.00 51.62 -45.31
N LEU A 13 -10.80 51.00 -45.41
CA LEU A 13 -9.53 51.35 -44.71
C LEU A 13 -9.72 51.63 -43.19
N SER A 14 -9.02 51.06 -42.20
CA SER A 14 -7.72 50.36 -42.09
C SER A 14 -7.47 49.95 -40.61
N THR A 15 -6.68 48.87 -40.37
CA THR A 15 -5.80 48.59 -39.18
C THR A 15 -6.45 48.47 -37.78
N SER A 16 -6.15 47.55 -36.86
CA SER A 16 -5.02 46.62 -36.62
C SER A 16 -5.35 45.70 -35.43
N ARG A 17 -4.61 44.57 -35.30
CA ARG A 17 -4.36 43.75 -34.08
C ARG A 17 -5.59 43.03 -33.50
N GLY A 18 -5.66 41.71 -33.43
CA GLY A 18 -4.63 40.75 -33.03
C GLY A 18 -4.92 40.33 -31.58
N GLU A 19 -5.13 39.02 -31.37
CA GLU A 19 -5.30 38.29 -30.10
C GLU A 19 -6.73 38.10 -29.59
N GLU A 20 -7.31 36.92 -29.86
CA GLU A 20 -8.22 36.20 -28.93
C GLU A 20 -8.57 34.80 -29.51
N GLU A 21 -7.60 33.88 -29.51
CA GLU A 21 -7.88 32.45 -29.73
C GLU A 21 -6.83 31.59 -29.01
N LYS A 22 -6.84 31.61 -27.67
CA LYS A 22 -5.96 30.72 -26.88
C LYS A 22 -6.54 30.19 -25.57
N ASP A 23 -7.79 30.48 -25.22
CA ASP A 23 -8.29 30.20 -23.86
C ASP A 23 -9.30 29.04 -23.74
N THR A 24 -9.73 28.43 -24.86
CA THR A 24 -10.75 27.36 -24.84
C THR A 24 -10.17 25.95 -24.68
N LEU A 25 -8.88 25.74 -24.98
CA LEU A 25 -8.23 24.42 -24.87
C LEU A 25 -7.63 24.17 -23.47
N GLN A 26 -7.26 25.24 -22.76
CA GLN A 26 -6.67 25.18 -21.42
C GLN A 26 -7.76 24.85 -20.38
N THR A 27 -8.87 25.57 -20.37
CA THR A 27 -10.04 25.36 -19.47
C THR A 27 -10.67 23.98 -19.59
N SER A 28 -10.70 23.39 -20.79
CA SER A 28 -11.19 22.02 -21.02
C SER A 28 -10.23 20.96 -20.45
N ARG A 29 -8.91 21.15 -20.61
CA ARG A 29 -7.90 20.24 -20.01
C ARG A 29 -7.88 20.31 -18.49
N THR A 30 -8.02 21.50 -17.89
CA THR A 30 -8.07 21.68 -16.43
C THR A 30 -9.35 21.08 -15.83
N SER A 31 -10.50 21.22 -16.53
CA SER A 31 -11.76 20.59 -16.10
C SER A 31 -11.77 19.07 -16.23
N LEU A 32 -11.08 18.51 -17.24
CA LEU A 32 -10.92 17.06 -17.42
C LEU A 32 -9.96 16.45 -16.37
N THR A 33 -8.91 17.17 -15.98
CA THR A 33 -7.96 16.71 -14.94
C THR A 33 -8.59 16.73 -13.54
N LEU A 34 -9.33 17.79 -13.20
CA LEU A 34 -10.11 17.87 -11.95
C LEU A 34 -11.17 16.76 -11.86
N LYS A 35 -11.90 16.47 -12.94
CA LYS A 35 -12.86 15.36 -13.00
C LYS A 35 -12.19 13.99 -12.85
N SER A 36 -11.00 13.80 -13.42
CA SER A 36 -10.28 12.52 -13.33
C SER A 36 -9.71 12.23 -11.93
N GLN A 37 -9.43 13.27 -11.14
CA GLN A 37 -8.94 13.12 -9.77
C GLN A 37 -10.07 12.83 -8.76
N GLU A 38 -11.29 13.34 -8.98
CA GLU A 38 -12.46 12.99 -8.15
C GLU A 38 -12.97 11.57 -8.37
N MET A 39 -12.70 10.96 -9.53
CA MET A 39 -13.24 9.63 -9.88
C MET A 39 -12.40 8.44 -9.38
N SER A 40 -11.39 8.65 -8.53
CA SER A 40 -10.55 7.54 -8.02
C SER A 40 -11.02 7.00 -6.66
N CYS A 41 -11.77 7.79 -5.89
CA CYS A 41 -12.30 7.34 -4.60
C CYS A 41 -13.72 6.75 -4.75
N PRO A 42 -14.06 5.72 -3.97
CA PRO A 42 -15.44 5.24 -3.85
C PRO A 42 -16.35 6.31 -3.20
N GLU A 43 -17.66 6.10 -3.30
CA GLU A 43 -18.64 6.94 -2.60
C GLU A 43 -18.43 6.88 -1.09
N ALA A 44 -18.24 8.03 -0.45
CA ALA A 44 -17.84 8.11 0.96
C ALA A 44 -18.86 7.45 1.92
N ALA A 45 -20.15 7.47 1.57
CA ALA A 45 -21.20 6.83 2.35
C ALA A 45 -21.12 5.30 2.32
N ASP A 46 -20.62 4.71 1.23
CA ASP A 46 -20.55 3.26 1.05
C ASP A 46 -19.35 2.64 1.77
N ILE A 47 -18.31 3.44 2.04
CA ILE A 47 -17.09 3.00 2.71
C ILE A 47 -16.94 3.51 4.14
N MET A 48 -17.94 4.22 4.69
CA MET A 48 -17.89 4.71 6.07
C MET A 48 -17.68 3.54 7.05
N PRO A 49 -16.76 3.65 8.03
CA PRO A 49 -16.04 4.84 8.48
C PRO A 49 -14.67 5.07 7.81
N CYS A 50 -14.30 4.29 6.80
CA CYS A 50 -13.06 4.53 6.08
C CYS A 50 -13.12 5.83 5.28
N VAL A 51 -11.98 6.49 5.16
CA VAL A 51 -11.81 7.73 4.41
C VAL A 51 -10.81 7.51 3.28
N CYS A 52 -11.26 7.73 2.04
CA CYS A 52 -10.39 7.73 0.88
C CYS A 52 -9.81 9.13 0.65
N LYS A 53 -8.48 9.22 0.49
CA LYS A 53 -7.77 10.48 0.23
C LYS A 53 -6.98 10.39 -1.08
N HIS A 54 -6.84 11.53 -1.76
CA HIS A 54 -6.09 11.66 -3.02
C HIS A 54 -5.16 12.89 -3.02
N GLU A 55 -4.64 13.28 -1.85
CA GLU A 55 -3.84 14.51 -1.72
C GLU A 55 -2.43 14.35 -2.34
N GLU A 56 -1.73 13.28 -1.99
CA GLU A 56 -0.38 12.97 -2.53
C GLU A 56 -0.37 11.62 -3.26
N ALA A 57 -1.09 10.65 -2.70
CA ALA A 57 -1.32 9.35 -3.28
C ALA A 57 -2.71 8.85 -2.87
N LEU A 58 -3.26 7.91 -3.63
CA LEU A 58 -4.58 7.34 -3.35
C LEU A 58 -4.49 6.39 -2.14
N SER A 59 -5.00 6.82 -0.98
CA SER A 59 -4.92 6.07 0.28
C SER A 59 -6.30 5.83 0.90
N LEU A 60 -6.42 4.74 1.66
CA LEU A 60 -7.59 4.37 2.45
C LEU A 60 -7.21 4.33 3.93
N GLU A 61 -7.78 5.25 4.69
CA GLU A 61 -7.74 5.29 6.15
C GLU A 61 -8.94 4.49 6.67
N CYS A 62 -8.73 3.46 7.50
CA CYS A 62 -9.80 2.60 8.02
C CYS A 62 -9.75 2.43 9.55
N SER A 63 -9.20 3.39 10.29
CA SER A 63 -9.04 3.26 11.75
C SER A 63 -10.36 3.20 12.50
N GLY A 64 -11.41 3.83 11.97
CA GLY A 64 -12.73 3.88 12.61
C GLY A 64 -13.56 2.60 12.51
N VAL A 65 -13.09 1.57 11.79
CA VAL A 65 -13.85 0.35 11.56
C VAL A 65 -14.10 -0.42 12.88
N ALA A 66 -15.35 -0.79 13.13
CA ALA A 66 -15.80 -1.37 14.38
C ALA A 66 -15.35 -2.82 14.59
N ASP A 67 -15.28 -3.62 13.52
CA ASP A 67 -14.94 -5.05 13.54
C ASP A 67 -14.63 -5.57 12.13
N GLU A 68 -14.28 -6.85 12.03
CA GLU A 68 -13.99 -7.53 10.76
C GLU A 68 -15.17 -7.51 9.79
N ALA A 69 -16.41 -7.57 10.29
CA ALA A 69 -17.61 -7.58 9.45
C ALA A 69 -17.82 -6.22 8.77
N GLN A 70 -17.60 -5.12 9.48
CA GLN A 70 -17.64 -3.79 8.90
C GLN A 70 -16.49 -3.57 7.91
N LEU A 71 -15.27 -4.06 8.21
CA LEU A 71 -14.15 -3.98 7.26
C LEU A 71 -14.48 -4.69 5.94
N ARG A 72 -15.03 -5.91 6.04
CA ARG A 72 -15.47 -6.69 4.88
C ARG A 72 -16.59 -5.98 4.11
N GLN A 73 -17.49 -5.29 4.80
CA GLN A 73 -18.56 -4.53 4.16
C GLN A 73 -18.01 -3.33 3.36
N VAL A 74 -17.01 -2.62 3.89
CA VAL A 74 -16.32 -1.53 3.17
C VAL A 74 -15.78 -2.03 1.83
N PHE A 75 -15.08 -3.15 1.81
CA PHE A 75 -14.47 -3.69 0.57
C PHE A 75 -15.46 -4.43 -0.35
N ARG A 76 -16.75 -4.46 -0.02
CA ARG A 76 -17.84 -4.86 -0.93
C ARG A 76 -18.45 -3.67 -1.68
N ALA A 77 -18.12 -2.44 -1.29
CA ALA A 77 -18.54 -1.24 -2.01
C ALA A 77 -17.95 -1.20 -3.43
N TYR A 78 -18.50 -0.31 -4.25
CA TYR A 78 -17.93 -0.06 -5.58
C TYR A 78 -16.69 0.84 -5.48
N PHE A 79 -15.55 0.33 -5.93
CA PHE A 79 -14.31 1.07 -6.04
C PHE A 79 -14.03 1.42 -7.52
N PRO A 80 -14.00 2.72 -7.89
CA PRO A 80 -13.72 3.12 -9.28
C PRO A 80 -12.34 2.68 -9.81
N THR A 81 -11.38 2.51 -8.90
CA THR A 81 -10.06 1.92 -9.14
C THR A 81 -9.77 0.91 -8.06
N THR A 82 -8.99 -0.13 -8.36
CA THR A 82 -8.62 -1.18 -7.41
C THR A 82 -7.16 -1.11 -6.99
N ALA A 83 -6.38 -0.17 -7.51
CA ALA A 83 -4.97 0.01 -7.18
C ALA A 83 -4.80 1.24 -6.29
N PHE A 84 -4.58 1.00 -5.01
CA PHE A 84 -4.33 2.03 -4.01
C PHE A 84 -2.85 2.05 -3.65
N TYR A 85 -2.37 3.23 -3.29
CA TYR A 85 -1.04 3.36 -2.75
C TYR A 85 -0.98 2.78 -1.34
N GLU A 86 -1.90 3.16 -0.45
CA GLU A 86 -1.81 2.84 0.97
C GLU A 86 -3.14 2.37 1.57
N PHE A 87 -3.06 1.32 2.37
CA PHE A 87 -4.05 1.00 3.40
C PHE A 87 -3.46 1.39 4.76
N TYR A 88 -4.20 2.18 5.53
CA TYR A 88 -3.77 2.70 6.81
C TYR A 88 -4.82 2.43 7.90
N MET A 89 -4.36 1.86 9.02
CA MET A 89 -5.16 1.64 10.21
C MET A 89 -4.29 1.92 11.45
N ASP A 90 -4.72 2.83 12.31
CA ASP A 90 -4.01 3.22 13.52
C ASP A 90 -4.96 3.30 14.71
N GLY A 91 -4.57 2.67 15.81
CA GLY A 91 -5.38 2.68 17.04
C GLY A 91 -6.67 1.85 16.95
N ASN A 92 -6.86 1.03 15.92
CA ASN A 92 -8.08 0.24 15.76
C ASN A 92 -8.16 -0.88 16.80
N LYS A 93 -9.27 -0.96 17.53
CA LYS A 93 -9.47 -1.96 18.61
C LYS A 93 -10.46 -3.07 18.27
N GLY A 94 -11.08 -2.98 17.10
CA GLY A 94 -12.18 -3.84 16.68
C GLY A 94 -11.74 -4.99 15.77
N VAL A 95 -10.81 -4.72 14.85
CA VAL A 95 -10.31 -5.67 13.87
C VAL A 95 -9.13 -6.42 14.46
N ARG A 96 -9.35 -7.71 14.77
CA ARG A 96 -8.33 -8.63 15.27
C ARG A 96 -7.82 -9.56 14.17
N VAL A 97 -8.62 -9.77 13.13
CA VAL A 97 -8.25 -10.64 12.00
C VAL A 97 -8.44 -9.93 10.66
N LEU A 98 -7.38 -9.89 9.84
CA LEU A 98 -7.54 -9.69 8.40
C LEU A 98 -7.91 -11.03 7.77
N GLU A 99 -9.20 -11.20 7.49
CA GLU A 99 -9.77 -12.45 6.97
C GLU A 99 -9.41 -12.68 5.49
N ASP A 100 -9.53 -13.93 5.03
CA ASP A 100 -9.33 -14.27 3.63
C ASP A 100 -10.26 -13.45 2.72
N GLY A 101 -9.67 -12.84 1.69
CA GLY A 101 -10.39 -12.00 0.74
C GLY A 101 -10.98 -10.71 1.31
N VAL A 102 -10.56 -10.26 2.49
CA VAL A 102 -11.10 -9.04 3.14
C VAL A 102 -11.03 -7.80 2.26
N PHE A 103 -9.99 -7.67 1.42
CA PHE A 103 -9.82 -6.52 0.51
C PHE A 103 -10.53 -6.68 -0.85
N GLY A 104 -11.25 -7.78 -1.07
CA GLY A 104 -11.91 -8.04 -2.35
C GLY A 104 -10.91 -8.03 -3.51
N SER A 105 -11.12 -7.15 -4.49
CA SER A 105 -10.17 -6.92 -5.60
C SER A 105 -9.23 -5.74 -5.37
N VAL A 106 -9.34 -5.04 -4.25
CA VAL A 106 -8.53 -3.86 -3.94
C VAL A 106 -7.13 -4.28 -3.51
N SER A 107 -6.13 -3.62 -4.08
CA SER A 107 -4.71 -3.90 -3.93
C SER A 107 -3.98 -2.65 -3.41
N PHE A 108 -2.91 -2.87 -2.65
CA PHE A 108 -2.15 -1.80 -1.99
C PHE A 108 -0.66 -1.91 -2.31
N GLN A 109 0.04 -0.77 -2.32
CA GLN A 109 1.51 -0.73 -2.38
C GLN A 109 2.14 -0.68 -0.98
N VAL A 110 1.44 -0.11 -0.02
CA VAL A 110 1.84 0.05 1.37
C VAL A 110 0.70 -0.44 2.27
N LEU A 111 1.01 -1.34 3.19
CA LEU A 111 0.13 -1.75 4.27
C LEU A 111 0.67 -1.19 5.58
N GLN A 112 -0.09 -0.33 6.25
CA GLN A 112 0.24 0.19 7.59
C GLN A 112 -0.86 -0.18 8.58
N VAL A 113 -0.49 -0.94 9.62
CA VAL A 113 -1.37 -1.25 10.75
C VAL A 113 -0.61 -0.97 12.04
N LEU A 114 -0.98 0.09 12.75
CA LEU A 114 -0.25 0.62 13.89
C LEU A 114 -1.13 0.62 15.13
N ASN A 115 -0.57 0.39 16.33
CA ASN A 115 -1.26 0.54 17.61
C ASN A 115 -2.62 -0.20 17.70
N SER A 116 -2.78 -1.30 16.96
CA SER A 116 -4.07 -1.92 16.70
C SER A 116 -4.21 -3.26 17.41
N ALA A 117 -5.44 -3.79 17.49
CA ALA A 117 -5.72 -5.09 18.09
C ALA A 117 -5.49 -6.27 17.13
N LEU A 118 -4.74 -6.06 16.04
CA LEU A 118 -4.54 -7.06 14.99
C LEU A 118 -3.71 -8.24 15.53
N GLU A 119 -4.30 -9.44 15.48
CA GLU A 119 -3.71 -10.70 15.95
C GLU A 119 -3.38 -11.66 14.82
N THR A 120 -4.10 -11.57 13.71
CA THR A 120 -3.96 -12.52 12.61
C THR A 120 -4.13 -11.86 11.25
N VAL A 121 -3.18 -12.13 10.36
CA VAL A 121 -3.37 -11.98 8.92
C VAL A 121 -3.53 -13.39 8.34
N ARG A 122 -4.67 -13.67 7.70
CA ARG A 122 -4.92 -14.97 7.05
C ARG A 122 -4.20 -15.08 5.70
N ASP A 123 -4.02 -16.31 5.23
CA ASP A 123 -3.20 -16.65 4.06
C ASP A 123 -3.58 -15.88 2.79
N ASP A 124 -4.88 -15.70 2.55
CA ASP A 124 -5.40 -15.06 1.34
C ASP A 124 -5.86 -13.62 1.57
N ALA A 125 -5.64 -13.06 2.76
CA ALA A 125 -6.01 -11.67 3.06
C ALA A 125 -5.33 -10.68 2.12
N LEU A 126 -4.04 -10.89 1.79
CA LEU A 126 -3.22 -10.00 0.96
C LEU A 126 -3.06 -10.45 -0.49
N THR A 127 -3.80 -11.47 -0.93
CA THR A 127 -3.70 -12.03 -2.29
C THR A 127 -3.87 -11.00 -3.43
N PRO A 128 -4.79 -10.01 -3.34
CA PRO A 128 -4.90 -8.95 -4.36
C PRO A 128 -3.62 -8.12 -4.52
N SER A 129 -2.78 -8.07 -3.50
CA SER A 129 -1.60 -7.21 -3.42
C SER A 129 -0.28 -7.92 -3.71
N LEU A 130 -0.28 -9.19 -4.11
CA LEU A 130 0.95 -9.98 -4.38
C LEU A 130 1.87 -9.36 -5.45
N ARG A 131 1.31 -8.51 -6.32
CA ARG A 131 2.05 -7.84 -7.40
C ARG A 131 2.22 -6.34 -7.18
N THR A 132 1.71 -5.79 -6.08
CA THR A 132 1.70 -4.35 -5.81
C THR A 132 2.37 -3.99 -4.50
N LEU A 133 2.26 -4.82 -3.46
CA LEU A 133 2.85 -4.54 -2.15
C LEU A 133 4.37 -4.39 -2.26
N THR A 134 4.85 -3.25 -1.78
CA THR A 134 6.26 -2.89 -1.68
C THR A 134 6.71 -2.79 -0.23
N HIS A 135 5.80 -2.38 0.66
CA HIS A 135 6.07 -2.18 2.08
C HIS A 135 4.94 -2.74 2.94
N ILE A 136 5.30 -3.54 3.94
CA ILE A 136 4.40 -3.96 5.02
C ILE A 136 4.96 -3.40 6.32
N ASN A 137 4.14 -2.67 7.06
CA ASN A 137 4.45 -2.20 8.40
C ASN A 137 3.31 -2.55 9.35
N VAL A 138 3.59 -3.45 10.29
CA VAL A 138 2.72 -3.69 11.44
C VAL A 138 3.51 -3.34 12.69
N ALA A 139 2.97 -2.46 13.51
CA ALA A 139 3.63 -2.01 14.73
C ALA A 139 2.67 -1.99 15.92
N ASP A 140 3.20 -2.31 17.10
CA ASP A 140 2.49 -2.17 18.37
C ASP A 140 1.11 -2.86 18.35
N SER A 141 1.09 -4.08 17.82
CA SER A 141 -0.12 -4.88 17.61
C SER A 141 0.19 -6.34 17.95
N PRO A 142 -0.69 -7.10 18.64
CA PRO A 142 -0.37 -8.45 19.11
C PRO A 142 -0.45 -9.53 18.00
N LEU A 143 0.29 -9.34 16.90
CA LEU A 143 0.24 -10.14 15.70
C LEU A 143 0.88 -11.53 15.90
N ALA A 144 0.08 -12.47 16.41
CA ALA A 144 0.49 -13.85 16.62
C ALA A 144 0.62 -14.67 15.33
N VAL A 145 -0.16 -14.36 14.29
CA VAL A 145 -0.22 -15.15 13.05
C VAL A 145 -0.06 -14.28 11.81
N PHE A 146 0.96 -14.59 11.01
CA PHE A 146 1.21 -13.97 9.71
C PHE A 146 1.60 -15.05 8.67
N PRO A 147 1.16 -14.95 7.40
CA PRO A 147 1.35 -16.00 6.41
C PRO A 147 2.75 -15.95 5.76
N PHE A 148 3.81 -16.14 6.56
CA PHE A 148 5.21 -16.04 6.12
C PHE A 148 5.56 -16.93 4.92
N HIS A 149 4.90 -18.09 4.79
CA HIS A 149 5.14 -19.02 3.68
C HIS A 149 4.74 -18.46 2.31
N ARG A 150 3.90 -17.42 2.28
CA ARG A 150 3.46 -16.70 1.07
C ARG A 150 4.44 -15.59 0.66
N LEU A 151 5.46 -15.27 1.47
CA LEU A 151 6.41 -14.17 1.18
C LEU A 151 7.09 -14.31 -0.20
N GLN A 152 7.32 -15.54 -0.66
CA GLN A 152 7.92 -15.83 -1.97
C GLN A 152 7.04 -15.38 -3.15
N GLU A 153 5.74 -15.16 -2.92
CA GLU A 153 4.78 -14.79 -3.95
C GLU A 153 4.70 -13.28 -4.17
N PHE A 154 5.18 -12.48 -3.22
CA PHE A 154 5.22 -11.03 -3.33
C PHE A 154 6.38 -10.59 -4.23
N THR A 155 6.09 -10.23 -5.47
CA THR A 155 7.15 -9.95 -6.47
C THR A 155 7.83 -8.61 -6.27
N LEU A 156 7.20 -7.67 -5.55
CA LEU A 156 7.69 -6.31 -5.34
C LEU A 156 7.97 -5.94 -3.88
N LEU A 157 7.69 -6.84 -2.92
CA LEU A 157 7.83 -6.54 -1.49
C LEU A 157 9.31 -6.35 -1.14
N GLY A 158 9.72 -5.11 -0.93
CA GLY A 158 11.11 -4.74 -0.64
C GLY A 158 11.37 -4.57 0.84
N SER A 159 10.36 -4.20 1.62
CA SER A 159 10.49 -3.95 3.05
C SER A 159 9.33 -4.56 3.83
N MET A 160 9.66 -5.25 4.93
CA MET A 160 8.69 -5.77 5.88
C MET A 160 9.16 -5.43 7.30
N SER A 161 8.28 -4.79 8.06
CA SER A 161 8.49 -4.43 9.46
C SER A 161 7.35 -5.00 10.30
N LEU A 162 7.69 -5.85 11.26
CA LEU A 162 6.80 -6.31 12.34
C LEU A 162 7.43 -5.87 13.66
N LEU A 163 7.16 -4.62 14.05
CA LEU A 163 7.74 -4.01 15.25
C LEU A 163 6.83 -4.28 16.45
N ASN A 164 7.39 -4.75 17.57
CA ASN A 164 6.60 -4.93 18.78
C ASN A 164 5.28 -5.69 18.54
N CYS A 165 5.41 -6.84 17.86
CA CYS A 165 4.29 -7.64 17.36
C CYS A 165 4.06 -8.95 18.14
N ASP A 166 4.82 -9.17 19.22
CA ASP A 166 4.83 -10.43 19.99
C ASP A 166 5.18 -11.67 19.14
N VAL A 167 6.07 -11.50 18.16
CA VAL A 167 6.54 -12.62 17.34
C VAL A 167 7.50 -13.49 18.16
N HIS A 168 7.14 -14.74 18.41
CA HIS A 168 7.95 -15.68 19.22
C HIS A 168 8.91 -16.55 18.40
N SER A 169 8.57 -16.82 17.14
CA SER A 169 9.36 -17.67 16.26
C SER A 169 9.08 -17.36 14.79
N LEU A 170 10.00 -17.75 13.92
CA LEU A 170 9.88 -17.59 12.48
C LEU A 170 10.01 -18.96 11.79
N PRO A 171 9.15 -19.26 10.79
CA PRO A 171 9.42 -20.36 9.88
C PRO A 171 10.56 -19.99 8.92
N PRO A 172 11.12 -20.96 8.17
CA PRO A 172 12.01 -20.65 7.05
C PRO A 172 11.36 -19.66 6.09
N LEU A 173 12.02 -18.50 5.91
CA LEU A 173 11.54 -17.43 5.07
C LEU A 173 12.13 -17.54 3.66
N SER A 174 11.29 -17.34 2.65
CA SER A 174 11.69 -17.32 1.25
C SER A 174 11.13 -16.07 0.57
N SER A 175 12.01 -15.33 -0.10
CA SER A 175 11.62 -14.17 -0.90
C SER A 175 12.74 -13.79 -1.86
N ALA A 176 12.39 -13.50 -3.11
CA ALA A 176 13.30 -13.01 -4.13
C ALA A 176 13.43 -11.47 -4.15
N SER A 177 12.52 -10.77 -3.49
CA SER A 177 12.34 -9.31 -3.57
C SER A 177 12.68 -8.59 -2.27
N LEU A 178 12.54 -9.26 -1.12
CA LEU A 178 12.70 -8.65 0.20
C LEU A 178 14.14 -8.20 0.45
N LYS A 179 14.32 -6.90 0.69
CA LYS A 179 15.62 -6.25 0.96
C LYS A 179 15.79 -5.90 2.43
N HIS A 180 14.72 -5.51 3.10
CA HIS A 180 14.75 -5.08 4.49
C HIS A 180 13.71 -5.85 5.30
N LEU A 181 14.17 -6.48 6.38
CA LEU A 181 13.33 -7.21 7.32
C LEU A 181 13.58 -6.67 8.72
N TYR A 182 12.58 -6.03 9.32
CA TYR A 182 12.64 -5.50 10.67
C TYR A 182 11.72 -6.31 11.58
N LEU A 183 12.30 -6.96 12.58
CA LEU A 183 11.64 -7.82 13.54
C LEU A 183 12.08 -7.43 14.97
N ASN A 184 12.50 -6.19 15.16
CA ASN A 184 12.95 -5.69 16.44
C ASN A 184 11.80 -5.55 17.45
N ALA A 185 12.15 -5.55 18.73
CA ALA A 185 11.21 -5.47 19.86
C ALA A 185 10.18 -6.62 19.88
N ASN A 186 10.54 -7.83 19.44
CA ASN A 186 9.69 -9.01 19.53
C ASN A 186 10.19 -9.97 20.63
N SER A 187 9.60 -11.16 20.72
CA SER A 187 9.95 -12.18 21.72
C SER A 187 10.67 -13.39 21.12
N ILE A 188 11.40 -13.19 20.02
CA ILE A 188 12.11 -14.27 19.33
C ILE A 188 13.26 -14.76 20.21
N SER A 189 13.20 -16.01 20.66
CA SER A 189 14.24 -16.63 21.49
C SER A 189 15.12 -17.63 20.74
N HIS A 190 14.62 -18.18 19.62
CA HIS A 190 15.31 -19.19 18.82
C HIS A 190 15.11 -18.95 17.33
N LEU A 191 16.15 -19.21 16.55
CA LEU A 191 16.13 -19.15 15.09
C LEU A 191 16.81 -20.40 14.51
N THR A 192 16.21 -21.02 13.50
CA THR A 192 16.82 -22.16 12.81
C THR A 192 17.90 -21.68 11.83
N PRO A 193 19.01 -22.41 11.62
CA PRO A 193 20.12 -21.96 10.77
C PRO A 193 19.74 -21.53 9.34
N ASP A 194 18.62 -22.05 8.84
CA ASP A 194 18.12 -21.86 7.49
C ASP A 194 17.04 -20.77 7.38
N VAL A 195 16.63 -20.14 8.49
CA VAL A 195 15.46 -19.23 8.54
C VAL A 195 15.54 -18.09 7.52
N PHE A 196 16.74 -17.60 7.21
CA PHE A 196 16.97 -16.52 6.23
C PHE A 196 17.67 -16.99 4.95
N SER A 197 17.91 -18.30 4.79
CA SER A 197 18.75 -18.84 3.72
C SER A 197 18.19 -18.66 2.30
N LEU A 198 16.86 -18.47 2.18
CA LEU A 198 16.15 -18.26 0.92
C LEU A 198 15.72 -16.82 0.69
N LEU A 199 16.25 -15.86 1.47
CA LEU A 199 16.07 -14.43 1.26
C LEU A 199 17.19 -13.90 0.34
N THR A 200 17.07 -14.12 -0.96
CA THR A 200 18.18 -13.92 -1.91
C THR A 200 18.55 -12.46 -2.17
N ALA A 201 17.66 -11.52 -1.85
CA ALA A 201 17.86 -10.09 -2.06
C ALA A 201 18.05 -9.29 -0.75
N VAL A 202 18.07 -9.98 0.41
CA VAL A 202 18.08 -9.29 1.71
C VAL A 202 19.39 -8.56 1.92
N GLN A 203 19.28 -7.33 2.41
CA GLN A 203 20.40 -6.41 2.67
C GLN A 203 20.49 -6.05 4.16
N ASN A 204 19.36 -6.03 4.85
CA ASN A 204 19.29 -5.71 6.27
C ASN A 204 18.26 -6.60 6.97
N ILE A 205 18.66 -7.17 8.11
CA ILE A 205 17.78 -7.87 9.04
C ILE A 205 18.00 -7.25 10.41
N ASP A 206 16.94 -6.73 11.02
CA ASP A 206 16.98 -6.19 12.37
C ASP A 206 16.23 -7.13 13.33
N LEU A 207 16.95 -7.64 14.32
CA LEU A 207 16.46 -8.52 15.38
C LEU A 207 16.79 -7.94 16.77
N THR A 208 17.09 -6.63 16.86
CA THR A 208 17.35 -5.97 18.13
C THR A 208 16.16 -6.09 19.08
N GLU A 209 16.40 -5.97 20.39
CA GLU A 209 15.35 -6.05 21.41
C GLU A 209 14.51 -7.34 21.36
N ASN A 210 15.14 -8.47 21.02
CA ASN A 210 14.56 -9.82 21.13
C ASN A 210 15.17 -10.61 22.31
N HIS A 211 14.81 -11.89 22.46
CA HIS A 211 15.29 -12.78 23.53
C HIS A 211 16.32 -13.81 23.04
N LEU A 212 17.07 -13.48 21.98
CA LEU A 212 18.10 -14.35 21.42
C LEU A 212 19.27 -14.47 22.40
N THR A 213 19.47 -15.66 22.97
CA THR A 213 20.52 -15.95 23.96
C THR A 213 21.76 -16.60 23.34
N ASP A 214 21.57 -17.38 22.28
CA ASP A 214 22.64 -18.07 21.57
C ASP A 214 22.53 -17.82 20.06
N ILE A 215 23.06 -16.68 19.59
CA ILE A 215 23.49 -16.61 18.19
C ILE A 215 24.79 -17.39 18.14
N GLU A 216 24.71 -18.73 18.03
CA GLU A 216 25.88 -19.57 17.82
C GLU A 216 26.63 -19.05 16.59
N THR A 217 27.73 -18.36 16.86
CA THR A 217 28.59 -17.67 15.90
C THR A 217 29.17 -18.70 14.94
N GLY A 218 28.51 -18.88 13.79
CA GLY A 218 28.93 -19.84 12.77
C GLY A 218 27.78 -20.40 11.92
N LYS A 219 26.56 -20.52 12.48
CA LYS A 219 25.37 -21.02 11.74
C LYS A 219 24.90 -20.07 10.63
N TRP A 220 25.19 -18.78 10.77
CA TRP A 220 24.70 -17.70 9.90
C TRP A 220 25.69 -17.29 8.81
N SER A 221 26.82 -17.98 8.70
CA SER A 221 27.92 -17.67 7.77
C SER A 221 27.54 -17.72 6.28
N ARG A 222 26.39 -18.33 5.93
CA ARG A 222 25.84 -18.31 4.56
C ARG A 222 24.98 -17.08 4.25
N CYS A 223 24.62 -16.28 5.24
CA CYS A 223 23.94 -15.00 5.05
C CYS A 223 24.99 -13.89 4.82
N THR A 224 25.39 -13.69 3.57
CA THR A 224 26.41 -12.70 3.16
C THR A 224 26.03 -11.23 3.45
N HIS A 225 24.81 -10.98 3.92
CA HIS A 225 24.25 -9.64 4.18
C HIS A 225 23.81 -9.44 5.63
N PHE A 226 24.23 -10.34 6.54
CA PHE A 226 24.01 -10.19 7.96
C PHE A 226 24.90 -9.05 8.49
N ARG A 227 24.40 -7.80 8.43
CA ARG A 227 25.06 -6.67 9.07
C ARG A 227 24.75 -6.71 10.56
N GLU A 228 25.81 -6.89 11.35
CA GLU A 228 25.85 -6.85 12.80
C GLU A 228 25.38 -5.49 13.36
N ASN A 229 24.07 -5.24 13.39
CA ASN A 229 23.48 -4.31 14.36
C ASN A 229 22.87 -5.08 15.55
N LEU A 230 23.27 -6.34 15.73
CA LEU A 230 22.83 -7.20 16.81
C LEU A 230 23.62 -6.83 18.07
N LEU A 231 22.90 -6.65 19.18
CA LEU A 231 23.41 -6.60 20.56
C LEU A 231 23.83 -5.22 21.10
N ARG A 232 23.01 -4.19 20.92
CA ARG A 232 22.90 -3.15 21.96
C ARG A 232 21.48 -2.99 22.44
#